data_AF-A0A8C2DNF3-F1
#
_entry.id   AF-A0A8C2DNF3-F1
#
_cell.length_a   1.000
_cell.length_b   1.000
_cell.length_c   1.000
_cell.angle_alpha   90.00
_cell.angle_beta   90.00
_cell.angle_gamma   90.00
#
_symmetry.space_group_name_H-M   'P 1'
#
loop_
_entity.id
_entity.type
_entity.pdbx_description
1 polymer ?
#
loop_
_entity_poly.entity_id
_entity_poly.type
_entity_poly.pdbx_seq_one_letter_code
_entity_poly.pdbx_strand_id
1 'polypeptide(L)'
;MFSLSCETQTVDETECLSEPESSAYSDRQRAKSLPVDLHHDESSSYKEHPTVVRGKRVQFADMMGLNLANVRHFDISDDTDETCNVSSTIQSRPPNQQLQHGDDLTSAWLLPAFDMPVSLLEFDMKSRRLGVALESVTITTSGVKGVIRVIQSNAKEVGVRYTLNNWLTFSDLQAALRLNEGKVLQWEKFDFILHTPHCFDKDSLVHFAVYCRTDHGEYWDNNDGQNYTLRIQTT
;
A
#
# COMPACT_ATOMS: atom_id res chain seq x y z
N MET A 1 -28.87 59.80 10.42
CA MET A 1 -29.29 59.95 11.83
C MET A 1 -30.47 59.01 12.07
N PHE A 2 -30.20 57.80 12.55
CA PHE A 2 -31.00 57.00 13.47
C PHE A 2 -30.04 55.93 14.04
N SER A 3 -30.13 55.74 15.35
CA SER A 3 -29.21 55.04 16.25
C SER A 3 -29.96 53.92 16.98
N LEU A 4 -29.21 53.11 17.76
CA LEU A 4 -29.55 52.00 18.69
C LEU A 4 -29.29 50.61 18.05
N SER A 5 -28.26 49.81 18.39
CA SER A 5 -27.86 49.22 19.70
C SER A 5 -28.98 48.38 20.30
N CYS A 6 -28.84 47.19 20.89
CA CYS A 6 -27.80 46.19 21.20
C CYS A 6 -28.62 45.02 21.82
N GLU A 7 -28.26 43.75 21.67
CA GLU A 7 -28.23 42.81 22.81
C GLU A 7 -27.65 41.44 22.44
N THR A 8 -26.75 41.03 23.31
CA THR A 8 -26.01 39.78 23.45
C THR A 8 -26.88 38.69 24.05
N GLN A 9 -26.64 37.42 23.66
CA GLN A 9 -26.95 36.29 24.54
C GLN A 9 -25.78 35.31 24.56
N THR A 10 -25.00 35.42 25.63
CA THR A 10 -24.06 34.44 26.15
C THR A 10 -24.83 33.40 26.96
N VAL A 11 -24.57 32.12 26.74
CA VAL A 11 -24.86 31.06 27.72
C VAL A 11 -23.55 30.32 27.94
N ASP A 12 -23.08 30.39 29.17
CA ASP A 12 -21.91 29.73 29.73
C ASP A 12 -22.39 28.57 30.63
N GLU A 13 -21.43 27.75 31.09
CA GLU A 13 -21.49 26.75 32.17
C GLU A 13 -21.96 25.32 31.79
N THR A 14 -21.35 24.21 32.22
CA THR A 14 -20.07 23.88 32.90
C THR A 14 -19.85 22.35 32.85
N GLU A 15 -18.58 21.95 32.85
CA GLU A 15 -17.92 20.73 33.40
C GLU A 15 -18.68 19.41 33.69
N CYS A 16 -18.10 18.26 33.25
CA CYS A 16 -17.36 17.30 34.10
C CYS A 16 -17.05 15.95 33.41
N LEU A 17 -15.75 15.59 33.37
CA LEU A 17 -15.12 14.33 33.85
C LEU A 17 -15.94 13.02 33.70
N SER A 18 -15.48 11.94 33.07
CA SER A 18 -14.27 11.16 33.41
C SER A 18 -14.17 9.91 32.52
N GLU A 19 -12.94 9.50 32.21
CA GLU A 19 -12.58 8.22 31.60
C GLU A 19 -12.89 7.04 32.55
N PRO A 20 -13.31 5.86 32.05
CA PRO A 20 -13.24 4.64 32.84
C PRO A 20 -11.89 3.95 32.62
N GLU A 21 -11.27 3.66 33.76
CA GLU A 21 -9.99 3.00 33.95
C GLU A 21 -9.85 1.61 33.30
N SER A 22 -8.64 1.36 32.80
CA SER A 22 -7.80 0.18 33.05
C SER A 22 -8.51 -1.09 33.58
N SER A 23 -8.93 -1.98 32.66
CA SER A 23 -9.13 -3.39 33.02
C SER A 23 -7.79 -4.13 33.03
N ALA A 24 -7.30 -4.40 34.25
CA ALA A 24 -6.14 -5.24 34.50
C ALA A 24 -6.30 -6.63 33.84
N TYR A 25 -5.44 -6.94 32.88
CA TYR A 25 -5.27 -8.31 32.42
C TYR A 25 -4.70 -9.13 33.57
N SER A 26 -5.48 -10.12 34.01
CA SER A 26 -5.08 -11.11 35.01
C SER A 26 -3.77 -11.78 34.61
N ASP A 27 -2.77 -11.61 35.47
CA ASP A 27 -1.48 -12.30 35.40
C ASP A 27 -1.72 -13.82 35.42
N ARG A 28 -1.57 -14.47 34.26
CA ARG A 28 -1.72 -15.93 34.17
C ARG A 28 -0.54 -16.58 34.88
N GLN A 29 -0.80 -17.14 36.05
CA GLN A 29 0.21 -17.86 36.83
C GLN A 29 0.87 -18.97 35.97
N ARG A 30 2.19 -18.88 35.82
CA ARG A 30 3.01 -19.88 35.13
C ARG A 30 2.95 -21.20 35.92
N ALA A 31 2.54 -22.29 35.26
CA ALA A 31 2.52 -23.61 35.87
C ALA A 31 3.94 -24.05 36.30
N LYS A 32 4.05 -24.59 37.51
CA LYS A 32 5.28 -25.17 38.05
C LYS A 32 5.41 -26.62 37.55
N SER A 33 6.53 -26.97 36.92
CA SER A 33 6.82 -28.34 36.47
C SER A 33 7.09 -29.27 37.65
N LEU A 34 6.70 -30.54 37.50
CA LEU A 34 6.98 -31.60 38.48
C LEU A 34 8.46 -32.05 38.45
N PRO A 35 9.00 -32.61 39.55
CA PRO A 35 10.36 -33.13 39.60
C PRO A 35 10.55 -34.31 38.64
N VAL A 36 11.75 -34.44 38.06
CA VAL A 36 12.12 -35.55 37.18
C VAL A 36 12.63 -36.70 38.05
N ASP A 37 11.91 -37.83 38.09
CA ASP A 37 12.38 -39.06 38.71
C ASP A 37 13.46 -39.73 37.84
N LEU A 38 14.67 -39.84 38.40
CA LEU A 38 15.78 -40.63 37.88
C LEU A 38 15.67 -42.04 38.45
N HIS A 39 15.02 -42.94 37.72
CA HIS A 39 15.12 -44.37 37.98
C HIS A 39 16.20 -45.00 37.10
N HIS A 40 17.27 -45.37 37.80
CA HIS A 40 18.36 -46.24 37.39
C HIS A 40 17.81 -47.67 37.23
N ASP A 41 18.12 -48.34 36.13
CA ASP A 41 17.95 -49.79 36.06
C ASP A 41 19.19 -50.42 35.44
N GLU A 42 19.85 -51.26 36.24
CA GLU A 42 20.97 -52.10 35.86
C GLU A 42 20.44 -53.38 35.23
N SER A 43 20.94 -53.78 34.06
CA SER A 43 21.23 -55.20 33.74
C SER A 43 21.76 -55.40 32.30
N SER A 44 23.05 -55.74 32.23
CA SER A 44 23.68 -56.74 31.35
C SER A 44 23.96 -56.50 29.84
N SER A 45 25.27 -56.69 29.53
CA SER A 45 25.86 -57.34 28.37
C SER A 45 26.27 -56.50 27.13
N TYR A 46 27.58 -56.57 26.87
CA TYR A 46 28.44 -55.80 25.97
C TYR A 46 28.02 -55.76 24.49
N LYS A 47 27.86 -54.55 23.93
CA LYS A 47 28.48 -54.07 22.67
C LYS A 47 28.55 -52.54 22.69
N GLU A 48 29.75 -51.99 22.51
CA GLU A 48 29.99 -50.56 22.36
C GLU A 48 29.26 -50.00 21.12
N HIS A 49 28.34 -49.06 21.36
CA HIS A 49 27.87 -48.11 20.36
C HIS A 49 27.95 -46.71 20.97
N PRO A 50 28.41 -45.68 20.24
CA PRO A 50 28.54 -44.34 20.78
C PRO A 50 27.15 -43.82 21.16
N THR A 51 26.97 -43.56 22.45
CA THR A 51 25.81 -42.90 23.03
C THR A 51 25.72 -41.48 22.50
N VAL A 52 25.00 -41.29 21.39
CA VAL A 52 24.42 -39.99 21.09
C VAL A 52 23.36 -39.76 22.16
N VAL A 53 23.69 -38.93 23.15
CA VAL A 53 22.74 -38.44 24.15
C VAL A 53 21.67 -37.67 23.38
N ARG A 54 20.59 -38.36 23.01
CA ARG A 54 19.45 -37.77 22.32
C ARG A 54 18.69 -36.96 23.36
N GLY A 55 19.06 -35.69 23.51
CA GLY A 55 18.38 -34.76 24.41
C GLY A 55 16.88 -34.78 24.13
N LYS A 56 16.08 -34.91 25.19
CA LYS A 56 14.63 -34.81 25.09
C LYS A 56 14.29 -33.41 24.56
N ARG A 57 13.70 -33.33 23.37
CA ARG A 57 13.27 -32.07 22.76
C ARG A 57 11.76 -31.93 22.90
N VAL A 58 11.32 -30.79 23.41
CA VAL A 58 9.92 -30.40 23.42
C VAL A 58 9.65 -29.62 22.14
N GLN A 59 8.56 -29.96 21.45
CA GLN A 59 8.07 -29.25 20.28
C GLN A 59 6.63 -28.84 20.53
N PHE A 60 6.28 -27.64 20.09
CA PHE A 60 4.91 -27.17 20.10
C PHE A 60 4.19 -27.74 18.88
N ALA A 61 3.11 -28.47 19.12
CA ALA A 61 2.29 -29.06 18.08
C ALA A 61 0.82 -28.67 18.26
N ASP A 62 0.09 -28.63 17.15
CA ASP A 62 -1.35 -28.40 17.15
C ASP A 62 -2.10 -29.62 17.71
N MET A 63 -3.43 -29.54 17.74
CA MET A 63 -4.28 -30.64 18.24
C MET A 63 -4.09 -31.95 17.45
N MET A 64 -3.54 -31.89 16.24
CA MET A 64 -3.25 -33.04 15.37
C MET A 64 -1.78 -33.51 15.47
N GLY A 65 -0.95 -32.89 16.31
CA GLY A 65 0.46 -33.26 16.49
C GLY A 65 1.42 -32.66 15.45
N LEU A 66 0.97 -31.70 14.65
CA LEU A 66 1.80 -31.02 13.64
C LEU A 66 2.46 -29.76 14.21
N ASN A 67 3.67 -29.44 13.73
CA ASN A 67 4.43 -28.29 14.23
C ASN A 67 3.66 -26.97 14.09
N LEU A 68 3.46 -26.26 15.20
CA LEU A 68 2.74 -24.97 15.23
C LEU A 68 3.45 -23.84 14.47
N ALA A 69 4.76 -23.91 14.27
CA ALA A 69 5.51 -22.89 13.54
C ALA A 69 6.68 -23.50 12.76
N ASN A 70 6.82 -23.10 11.50
CA ASN A 70 7.99 -23.41 10.69
C ASN A 70 8.97 -22.23 10.75
N VAL A 71 10.17 -22.44 11.30
CA VAL A 71 11.23 -21.43 11.35
C VAL A 71 12.14 -21.65 10.16
N ARG A 72 12.13 -20.73 9.21
CA ARG A 72 13.13 -20.68 8.13
C ARG A 72 14.26 -19.76 8.55
N HIS A 73 15.49 -20.26 8.43
CA HIS A 73 16.69 -19.48 8.59
C HIS A 73 17.10 -18.98 7.21
N PHE A 74 17.29 -17.67 7.06
CA PHE A 74 17.79 -17.06 5.83
C PHE A 74 19.26 -16.69 6.07
N ASP A 75 20.15 -17.26 5.27
CA ASP A 75 21.56 -16.86 5.24
C ASP A 75 21.70 -15.66 4.29
N ILE A 76 22.38 -14.61 4.73
CA ILE A 76 22.52 -13.30 4.02
C ILE A 76 23.29 -13.43 2.69
N SER A 77 23.73 -14.62 2.29
CA SER A 77 24.45 -14.87 1.05
C SER A 77 23.64 -15.56 -0.05
N ASP A 78 22.33 -15.78 0.13
CA ASP A 78 21.45 -16.30 -0.91
C ASP A 78 20.44 -15.22 -1.33
N ASP A 79 20.88 -14.33 -2.24
CA ASP A 79 20.00 -13.44 -3.00
C ASP A 79 19.35 -14.28 -4.11
N THR A 80 18.20 -14.90 -3.82
CA THR A 80 17.28 -15.35 -4.87
C THR A 80 15.86 -14.91 -4.54
N ASP A 81 15.24 -14.25 -5.54
CA ASP A 81 13.89 -13.69 -5.62
C ASP A 81 12.84 -14.35 -4.69
N GLU A 82 12.53 -13.68 -3.58
CA GLU A 82 11.37 -14.01 -2.75
C GLU A 82 10.14 -13.28 -3.32
N THR A 83 9.49 -13.93 -4.28
CA THR A 83 8.12 -13.59 -4.70
C THR A 83 7.15 -13.87 -3.55
N CYS A 84 6.43 -12.84 -3.11
CA CYS A 84 5.40 -12.90 -2.09
C CYS A 84 4.20 -13.74 -2.55
N ASN A 85 4.30 -15.06 -2.47
CA ASN A 85 3.17 -15.97 -2.59
C ASN A 85 2.38 -15.98 -1.27
N VAL A 86 1.58 -14.94 -1.02
CA VAL A 86 0.51 -15.00 -0.01
C VAL A 86 -0.74 -15.53 -0.70
N SER A 87 -0.77 -16.85 -0.91
CA SER A 87 -1.99 -17.56 -1.25
C SER A 87 -2.76 -17.84 0.04
N SER A 88 -3.64 -16.91 0.42
CA SER A 88 -4.69 -17.17 1.38
C SER A 88 -5.83 -17.92 0.69
N THR A 89 -5.82 -19.25 0.72
CA THR A 89 -7.07 -20.03 0.57
C THR A 89 -7.01 -21.33 1.38
N ILE A 90 -7.85 -21.36 2.40
CA ILE A 90 -8.24 -22.54 3.16
C ILE A 90 -8.97 -23.48 2.21
N GLN A 91 -8.44 -24.67 1.92
CA GLN A 91 -9.26 -25.86 1.66
C GLN A 91 -8.45 -27.16 1.73
N SER A 92 -8.94 -28.07 2.56
CA SER A 92 -8.55 -29.45 2.73
C SER A 92 -8.89 -30.32 1.51
N ARG A 93 -7.91 -30.93 0.82
CA ARG A 93 -8.03 -32.23 0.10
C ARG A 93 -6.67 -32.76 -0.38
N PRO A 94 -6.55 -34.09 -0.64
CA PRO A 94 -5.27 -34.83 -0.62
C PRO A 94 -4.48 -34.72 -1.94
N PRO A 95 -3.18 -35.09 -1.93
CA PRO A 95 -2.30 -34.91 -3.07
C PRO A 95 -2.41 -36.10 -4.01
N ASN A 96 -2.92 -35.87 -5.21
CA ASN A 96 -2.47 -36.49 -6.47
C ASN A 96 -3.47 -36.14 -7.56
N GLN A 97 -3.20 -35.04 -8.27
CA GLN A 97 -3.44 -34.96 -9.70
C GLN A 97 -2.59 -33.83 -10.25
N GLN A 98 -1.72 -34.25 -11.16
CA GLN A 98 -0.82 -33.49 -11.98
C GLN A 98 -1.61 -32.45 -12.78
N LEU A 99 -1.77 -31.25 -12.22
CA LEU A 99 -2.24 -30.09 -12.97
C LEU A 99 -1.01 -29.42 -13.57
N GLN A 100 -0.78 -29.68 -14.85
CA GLN A 100 -0.03 -28.77 -15.71
C GLN A 100 -0.81 -27.45 -15.76
N HIS A 101 -0.64 -26.58 -14.75
CA HIS A 101 -0.91 -25.16 -14.94
C HIS A 101 0.27 -24.65 -15.75
N GLY A 102 0.08 -24.57 -17.07
CA GLY A 102 0.82 -23.61 -17.85
C GLY A 102 0.53 -22.26 -17.24
N ASP A 103 1.51 -21.72 -16.53
CA ASP A 103 1.55 -20.32 -16.16
C ASP A 103 1.73 -19.56 -17.48
N ASP A 104 0.60 -19.35 -18.16
CA ASP A 104 0.52 -18.43 -19.29
C ASP A 104 0.65 -17.03 -18.68
N LEU A 105 1.90 -16.67 -18.37
CA LEU A 105 2.32 -15.38 -17.86
C LEU A 105 2.06 -14.34 -18.95
N THR A 106 0.79 -14.02 -19.16
CA THR A 106 0.37 -12.91 -19.99
C THR A 106 0.86 -11.65 -19.29
N SER A 107 2.03 -11.18 -19.72
CA SER A 107 2.62 -9.96 -19.19
C SER A 107 1.70 -8.80 -19.60
N ALA A 108 1.05 -8.21 -18.60
CA ALA A 108 0.18 -7.06 -18.77
C ALA A 108 1.01 -5.78 -18.59
N TRP A 109 0.90 -4.84 -19.53
CA TRP A 109 1.50 -3.51 -19.40
C TRP A 109 0.49 -2.41 -19.68
N LEU A 110 0.69 -1.29 -19.00
CA LEU A 110 -0.11 -0.08 -19.17
C LEU A 110 0.41 0.74 -20.35
N LEU A 111 -0.52 1.36 -21.08
CA LEU A 111 -0.20 2.30 -22.14
C LEU A 111 -1.08 3.55 -22.01
N PRO A 112 -0.52 4.76 -22.23
CA PRO A 112 -1.34 5.96 -22.32
C PRO A 112 -2.24 5.90 -23.56
N ALA A 113 -3.52 6.23 -23.38
CA ALA A 113 -4.49 6.41 -24.46
C ALA A 113 -4.70 7.92 -24.75
N PHE A 114 -3.63 8.71 -24.65
CA PHE A 114 -3.61 10.15 -24.88
C PHE A 114 -2.21 10.59 -25.31
N ASP A 115 -2.13 11.72 -26.02
CA ASP A 115 -0.86 12.35 -26.39
C ASP A 115 -0.19 12.98 -25.15
N MET A 116 1.13 12.84 -25.04
CA MET A 116 1.86 13.41 -23.91
C MET A 116 1.66 14.94 -23.85
N PRO A 117 1.12 15.51 -22.76
CA PRO A 117 0.75 16.92 -22.73
C PRO A 117 1.88 17.87 -23.08
N VAL A 118 3.09 17.65 -22.54
CA VAL A 118 4.28 18.48 -22.83
C VAL A 118 4.69 18.51 -24.30
N SER A 119 4.23 17.54 -25.11
CA SER A 119 4.51 17.51 -26.55
C SER A 119 3.54 18.37 -27.37
N LEU A 120 2.44 18.83 -26.77
CA LEU A 120 1.43 19.64 -27.42
C LEU A 120 1.84 21.12 -27.42
N LEU A 121 1.65 21.81 -28.56
CA LEU A 121 2.00 23.22 -28.71
C LEU A 121 1.25 24.13 -27.70
N GLU A 122 -0.01 23.79 -27.43
CA GLU A 122 -0.91 24.55 -26.56
C GLU A 122 -0.70 24.29 -25.06
N PHE A 123 0.26 23.43 -24.70
CA PHE A 123 0.45 22.99 -23.31
C PHE A 123 0.70 24.14 -22.34
N ASP A 124 1.61 25.06 -22.69
CA ASP A 124 1.91 26.20 -21.82
C ASP A 124 0.70 27.10 -21.64
N MET A 125 -0.10 27.33 -22.69
CA MET A 125 -1.33 28.11 -22.61
C MET A 125 -2.38 27.43 -21.73
N LYS A 126 -2.58 26.12 -21.89
CA LYS A 126 -3.46 25.31 -21.05
C LYS A 126 -3.04 25.35 -19.58
N SER A 127 -1.75 25.18 -19.30
CA SER A 127 -1.20 25.21 -17.95
C SER A 127 -1.42 26.57 -17.27
N ARG A 128 -1.27 27.69 -17.99
CA ARG A 128 -1.62 29.03 -17.45
C ARG A 128 -3.10 29.18 -17.16
N ARG A 129 -3.94 28.72 -18.08
CA ARG A 129 -5.40 28.87 -18.00
C ARG A 129 -5.96 28.08 -16.81
N LEU A 130 -5.50 26.85 -16.60
CA LEU A 130 -6.02 25.95 -15.57
C LEU A 130 -5.31 26.13 -14.22
N GLY A 131 -4.09 26.66 -14.19
CA GLY A 131 -3.27 26.78 -12.97
C GLY A 131 -2.64 25.46 -12.51
N VAL A 132 -3.19 24.33 -12.93
CA VAL A 132 -2.63 22.98 -12.79
C VAL A 132 -2.71 22.25 -14.13
N ALA A 133 -1.69 21.49 -14.50
CA ALA A 133 -1.72 20.65 -15.68
C ALA A 133 -0.82 19.41 -15.53
N LEU A 134 -1.22 18.29 -16.11
CA LEU A 134 -0.33 17.13 -16.23
C LEU A 134 0.75 17.46 -17.27
N GLU A 135 2.03 17.37 -16.92
CA GLU A 135 3.14 17.62 -17.85
C GLU A 135 3.51 16.36 -18.62
N SER A 136 3.74 15.25 -17.91
CA SER A 136 4.17 13.99 -18.52
C SER A 136 3.83 12.77 -17.68
N VAL A 137 3.82 11.60 -18.32
CA VAL A 137 3.66 10.30 -17.69
C VAL A 137 4.70 9.34 -18.24
N THR A 138 5.32 8.58 -17.34
CA THR A 138 6.26 7.50 -17.64
C THR A 138 5.77 6.23 -16.98
N ILE A 139 5.54 5.19 -17.77
CA ILE A 139 5.12 3.89 -17.27
C ILE A 139 6.35 3.03 -17.02
N THR A 140 6.43 2.45 -15.83
CA THR A 140 7.52 1.60 -15.37
C THR A 140 6.96 0.28 -14.84
N THR A 141 7.83 -0.70 -14.59
CA THR A 141 7.43 -1.99 -13.99
C THR A 141 6.82 -1.83 -12.60
N SER A 142 7.21 -0.80 -11.85
CA SER A 142 6.69 -0.52 -10.50
C SER A 142 5.43 0.36 -10.46
N GLY A 143 4.94 0.80 -11.63
CA GLY A 143 3.74 1.62 -11.75
C GLY A 143 3.92 2.82 -12.68
N VAL A 144 2.99 3.75 -12.56
CA VAL A 144 2.88 4.92 -13.43
C VAL A 144 3.42 6.13 -12.68
N LYS A 145 4.50 6.71 -13.19
CA LYS A 145 5.06 7.96 -12.67
C LYS A 145 4.54 9.11 -13.50
N GLY A 146 4.24 10.24 -12.89
CA GLY A 146 3.89 11.43 -13.64
C GLY A 146 4.37 12.71 -12.98
N VAL A 147 4.44 13.75 -13.81
CA VAL A 147 4.87 15.09 -13.42
C VAL A 147 3.69 16.02 -13.62
N ILE A 148 3.32 16.76 -12.57
CA ILE A 148 2.28 17.79 -12.57
C ILE A 148 2.98 19.14 -12.54
N ARG A 149 2.51 20.08 -13.36
CA ARG A 149 2.94 21.47 -13.35
C ARG A 149 1.86 22.31 -12.69
N VAL A 150 2.24 23.09 -11.68
CA VAL A 150 1.35 24.03 -10.99
C VAL A 150 1.94 25.43 -11.15
N ILE A 151 1.13 26.40 -11.58
CA ILE A 151 1.58 27.80 -11.64
C ILE A 151 1.83 28.26 -10.20
N GLN A 152 3.00 28.86 -9.95
CA GLN A 152 3.46 29.20 -8.60
C GLN A 152 2.36 29.98 -7.86
N SER A 153 1.67 29.27 -6.99
CA SER A 153 0.57 29.71 -6.15
C SER A 153 0.57 28.74 -4.98
N ASN A 154 0.34 29.28 -3.79
CA ASN A 154 0.09 28.66 -2.48
C ASN A 154 -0.67 27.31 -2.48
N ALA A 155 -0.12 26.30 -3.15
CA ALA A 155 -0.65 24.96 -3.26
C ALA A 155 -0.50 24.28 -1.91
N LYS A 156 -1.63 24.00 -1.27
CA LYS A 156 -1.69 23.21 -0.04
C LYS A 156 -1.62 21.72 -0.32
N GLU A 157 -2.26 21.32 -1.43
CA GLU A 157 -2.39 19.93 -1.81
C GLU A 157 -2.35 19.84 -3.33
N VAL A 158 -1.51 18.96 -3.85
CA VAL A 158 -1.42 18.67 -5.29
C VAL A 158 -1.46 17.16 -5.42
N GLY A 159 -2.28 16.66 -6.33
CA GLY A 159 -2.47 15.24 -6.43
C GLY A 159 -3.18 14.79 -7.69
N VAL A 160 -3.45 13.50 -7.71
CA VAL A 160 -4.14 12.80 -8.78
C VAL A 160 -5.38 12.16 -8.18
N ARG A 161 -6.54 12.37 -8.79
CA ARG A 161 -7.72 11.56 -8.53
C ARG A 161 -7.84 10.53 -9.64
N TYR A 162 -7.99 9.27 -9.29
CA TYR A 162 -8.12 8.20 -10.26
C TYR A 162 -9.29 7.25 -9.93
N THR A 163 -9.73 6.53 -10.95
CA THR A 163 -10.81 5.54 -10.89
C THR A 163 -10.45 4.33 -11.74
N LEU A 164 -10.94 3.16 -11.33
CA LEU A 164 -10.85 1.89 -12.07
C LEU A 164 -12.22 1.44 -12.62
N ASN A 165 -13.30 2.15 -12.31
CA ASN A 165 -14.67 1.75 -12.61
C ASN A 165 -15.56 2.92 -13.09
N ASN A 166 -15.08 3.67 -14.08
CA ASN A 166 -15.84 4.76 -14.71
C ASN A 166 -16.41 5.79 -13.71
N TRP A 167 -15.61 6.18 -12.72
CA TRP A 167 -15.94 7.19 -11.70
C TRP A 167 -17.07 6.81 -10.72
N LEU A 168 -17.49 5.54 -10.68
CA LEU A 168 -18.39 5.05 -9.63
C LEU A 168 -17.73 5.15 -8.25
N THR A 169 -16.42 4.88 -8.19
CA THR A 169 -15.57 5.11 -7.03
C THR A 169 -14.28 5.77 -7.46
N PHE A 170 -13.66 6.55 -6.59
CA PHE A 170 -12.37 7.19 -6.86
C PHE A 170 -11.46 7.15 -5.64
N SER A 171 -10.17 7.31 -5.91
CA SER A 171 -9.12 7.43 -4.91
C SER A 171 -8.24 8.64 -5.24
N ASP A 172 -7.81 9.35 -4.20
CA ASP A 172 -6.89 10.47 -4.31
C ASP A 172 -5.46 10.02 -3.94
N LEU A 173 -4.49 10.43 -4.74
CA LEU A 173 -3.06 10.18 -4.57
C LEU A 173 -2.35 11.52 -4.44
N GLN A 174 -1.60 11.70 -3.36
CA GLN A 174 -0.83 12.92 -3.16
C GLN A 174 0.44 12.93 -4.02
N ALA A 175 0.73 14.07 -4.64
CA ALA A 175 1.98 14.33 -5.35
C ALA A 175 2.98 15.07 -4.45
N ALA A 176 4.26 14.76 -4.62
CA ALA A 176 5.35 15.36 -3.86
C ALA A 176 6.01 16.50 -4.65
N LEU A 177 6.29 17.62 -4.00
CA LEU A 177 7.02 18.72 -4.62
C LEU A 177 8.42 18.27 -5.06
N ARG A 178 8.74 18.46 -6.34
CA ARG A 178 10.08 18.23 -6.89
C ARG A 178 10.98 19.42 -6.53
N LEU A 179 11.98 19.16 -5.70
CA LEU A 179 13.00 20.16 -5.35
C LEU A 179 13.84 20.49 -6.60
N ASN A 180 13.72 21.70 -7.12
CA ASN A 180 14.52 22.15 -8.25
C ASN A 180 15.76 22.90 -7.74
N GLU A 181 16.94 22.52 -8.22
CA GLU A 181 18.18 23.23 -7.92
C GLU A 181 18.28 24.52 -8.76
N GLY A 182 18.02 25.67 -8.14
CA GLY A 182 18.66 26.93 -8.55
C GLY A 182 17.96 27.83 -9.58
N LYS A 183 16.67 27.65 -9.90
CA LYS A 183 15.90 28.69 -10.60
C LYS A 183 14.52 28.88 -9.97
N VAL A 184 14.17 30.15 -9.72
CA VAL A 184 12.76 30.55 -9.52
C VAL A 184 12.06 30.28 -10.84
N LEU A 185 11.37 29.14 -10.91
CA LEU A 185 10.55 28.79 -12.05
C LEU A 185 9.19 29.45 -11.85
N GLN A 186 8.56 29.86 -12.96
CA GLN A 186 7.17 30.28 -12.96
C GLN A 186 6.20 29.17 -12.50
N TRP A 187 6.71 27.93 -12.43
CA TRP A 187 5.95 26.73 -12.15
C TRP A 187 6.67 25.88 -11.13
N GLU A 188 5.90 25.30 -10.24
CA GLU A 188 6.34 24.20 -9.39
C GLU A 188 6.00 22.88 -10.07
N LYS A 189 6.87 21.89 -9.90
CA LYS A 189 6.66 20.55 -10.44
C LYS A 189 6.40 19.60 -9.28
N PHE A 190 5.40 18.74 -9.43
CA PHE A 190 5.06 17.73 -8.45
C PHE A 190 5.10 16.35 -9.08
N ASP A 191 5.64 15.39 -8.36
CA ASP A 191 5.78 14.01 -8.80
C ASP A 191 4.78 13.12 -8.09
N PHE A 192 4.10 12.27 -8.86
CA PHE A 192 3.25 11.22 -8.30
C PHE A 192 3.65 9.86 -8.82
N ILE A 193 3.33 8.82 -8.04
CA ILE A 193 3.49 7.42 -8.42
C ILE A 193 2.17 6.71 -8.17
N LEU A 194 1.48 6.35 -9.25
CA LEU A 194 0.28 5.53 -9.19
C LEU A 194 0.69 4.05 -9.31
N HIS A 195 0.59 3.35 -8.20
CA HIS A 195 0.68 1.89 -8.19
C HIS A 195 -0.63 1.32 -8.72
N THR A 196 -0.51 0.45 -9.71
CA THR A 196 -1.68 -0.19 -10.33
C THR A 196 -1.69 -1.66 -9.92
N PRO A 197 -2.86 -2.23 -9.54
CA PRO A 197 -2.95 -3.64 -9.17
C PRO A 197 -2.38 -4.55 -10.26
N HIS A 198 -1.74 -5.66 -9.90
CA HIS A 198 -1.22 -6.61 -10.89
C HIS A 198 -2.32 -7.47 -11.53
N CYS A 199 -3.53 -7.46 -10.99
CA CYS A 199 -4.68 -8.19 -11.49
C CYS A 199 -5.65 -7.23 -12.18
N PHE A 200 -5.53 -7.12 -13.50
CA PHE A 200 -6.51 -6.42 -14.30
C PHE A 200 -7.15 -7.36 -15.30
N ASP A 201 -8.46 -7.23 -15.45
CA ASP A 201 -9.16 -7.89 -16.53
C ASP A 201 -8.71 -7.30 -17.86
N LYS A 202 -8.75 -8.13 -18.91
CA LYS A 202 -8.57 -7.67 -20.28
C LYS A 202 -9.50 -6.48 -20.54
N ASP A 203 -8.95 -5.41 -21.13
CA ASP A 203 -9.65 -4.15 -21.43
C ASP A 203 -10.00 -3.26 -20.21
N SER A 204 -9.43 -3.53 -19.04
CA SER A 204 -9.54 -2.61 -17.90
C SER A 204 -8.91 -1.24 -18.21
N LEU A 205 -9.57 -0.18 -17.75
CA LEU A 205 -9.13 1.21 -17.93
C LEU A 205 -8.90 1.88 -16.59
N VAL A 206 -7.83 2.68 -16.54
CA VAL A 206 -7.59 3.61 -15.44
C VAL A 206 -7.83 5.00 -15.96
N HIS A 207 -8.78 5.73 -15.37
CA HIS A 207 -8.97 7.14 -15.66
C HIS A 207 -8.43 7.98 -14.50
N PHE A 208 -7.81 9.10 -14.81
CA PHE A 208 -7.36 10.04 -13.80
C PHE A 208 -7.42 11.50 -14.26
N ALA A 209 -7.47 12.39 -13.29
CA ALA A 209 -7.34 13.83 -13.44
C ALA A 209 -6.38 14.36 -12.37
N VAL A 210 -5.71 15.47 -12.64
CA VAL A 210 -4.80 16.10 -11.68
C VAL A 210 -5.47 17.31 -11.05
N TYR A 211 -5.19 17.56 -9.78
CA TYR A 211 -5.76 18.67 -9.04
C TYR A 211 -4.72 19.45 -8.24
N CYS A 212 -5.06 20.70 -7.94
CA CYS A 212 -4.35 21.56 -7.01
C CYS A 212 -5.38 22.25 -6.11
N ARG A 213 -5.20 22.18 -4.80
CA ARG A 213 -5.97 22.93 -3.80
C ARG A 213 -5.11 24.03 -3.22
N THR A 214 -5.69 25.22 -3.16
CA THR A 214 -5.09 26.44 -2.60
C THR A 214 -6.04 27.05 -1.56
N ASP A 215 -5.64 28.14 -0.92
CA ASP A 215 -6.57 28.96 -0.12
C ASP A 215 -7.72 29.56 -0.93
N HIS A 216 -7.54 29.71 -2.24
CA HIS A 216 -8.46 30.42 -3.12
C HIS A 216 -9.43 29.50 -3.89
N GLY A 217 -9.22 28.19 -3.80
CA GLY A 217 -10.06 27.21 -4.47
C GLY A 217 -9.32 25.95 -4.91
N GLU A 218 -10.06 25.11 -5.63
CA GLU A 218 -9.57 23.87 -6.22
C GLU A 218 -9.57 23.99 -7.74
N TYR A 219 -8.46 23.60 -8.34
CA TYR A 219 -8.20 23.64 -9.77
C TYR A 219 -8.00 22.22 -10.28
N TRP A 220 -8.48 21.95 -11.49
CA TRP A 220 -8.49 20.62 -12.09
C TRP A 220 -7.99 20.66 -13.53
N ASP A 221 -7.20 19.65 -13.90
CA ASP A 221 -6.97 19.28 -15.29
C ASP A 221 -7.43 17.84 -15.49
N ASN A 222 -8.62 17.73 -16.09
CA ASN A 222 -9.27 16.48 -16.47
C ASN A 222 -9.19 16.26 -17.99
N ASN A 223 -8.13 16.78 -18.64
CA ASN A 223 -7.93 16.64 -20.07
C ASN A 223 -9.13 17.14 -20.91
N ASP A 224 -9.64 18.34 -20.58
CA ASP A 224 -10.78 18.97 -21.26
C ASP A 224 -12.05 18.07 -21.28
N GLY A 225 -12.26 17.34 -20.19
CA GLY A 225 -13.40 16.44 -19.98
C GLY A 225 -13.17 14.98 -20.38
N GLN A 226 -12.08 14.68 -21.11
CA GLN A 226 -11.81 13.32 -21.57
C GLN A 226 -11.12 12.44 -20.53
N ASN A 227 -10.58 13.05 -19.48
CA ASN A 227 -9.66 12.46 -18.51
C ASN A 227 -8.37 11.91 -19.17
N TYR A 228 -7.38 11.65 -18.34
CA TYR A 228 -6.22 10.89 -18.75
C TYR A 228 -6.53 9.40 -18.58
N THR A 229 -6.35 8.62 -19.65
CA THR A 229 -6.74 7.21 -19.66
C THR A 229 -5.51 6.33 -19.90
N LEU A 230 -5.33 5.32 -19.07
CA LEU A 230 -4.37 4.24 -19.28
C LEU A 230 -5.13 2.96 -19.63
N ARG A 231 -4.72 2.31 -20.72
CA ARG A 231 -5.25 1.02 -21.15
C ARG A 231 -4.30 -0.08 -20.78
N ILE A 232 -4.85 -1.24 -20.49
CA ILE A 232 -4.07 -2.44 -20.17
C ILE A 232 -4.01 -3.30 -21.40
N GLN A 233 -2.78 -3.65 -21.78
CA GLN A 233 -2.53 -4.54 -22.89
C GLN A 233 -1.88 -5.81 -22.34
N THR A 234 -2.58 -6.93 -22.50
CA THR A 234 -2.07 -8.27 -22.30
C THR A 234 -1.58 -8.83 -23.63
N THR A 235 -0.46 -9.53 -23.62
CA THR A 235 0.08 -10.22 -24.82
C THR A 235 -0.62 -11.55 -25.03
#